data_AF-A0A353C2W5-F1
#
_entry.id   AF-A0A353C2W5-F1
#
_cell.length_a   1.000
_cell.length_b   1.000
_cell.length_c   1.000
_cell.angle_alpha   90.00
_cell.angle_beta   90.00
_cell.angle_gamma   90.00
#
_symmetry.space_group_name_H-M   'P 1'
#
loop_
_entity.id
_entity.type
_entity.pdbx_description
1 polymer ?
#
loop_
_entity_poly.entity_id
_entity_poly.type
_entity_poly.pdbx_seq_one_letter_code
_entity_poly.pdbx_strand_id
1 'polypeptide(L)'
;MLVSAAPLIIDGKAAGVVTTCHDVTEREQLHRELEYEQTRLQIILEQMPSGVIIVQAPSGRLIMANEQATQILKIPLVLNESYG
;
A
#
# COMPACT_ATOMS: atom_id res chain seq x y z
N MET A 1 -14.47 -6.59 12.89
CA MET A 1 -15.94 -6.56 12.75
C MET A 1 -16.39 -5.17 12.28
N LEU A 2 -17.02 -5.09 11.11
CA LEU A 2 -17.68 -3.89 10.60
C LEU A 2 -19.18 -4.03 10.87
N VAL A 3 -19.79 -3.01 11.46
CA VAL A 3 -21.22 -3.00 11.78
C VAL A 3 -21.88 -1.81 11.10
N SER A 4 -22.96 -2.07 10.37
CA SER A 4 -23.85 -1.04 9.86
C SER A 4 -25.25 -1.27 10.38
N ALA A 5 -25.93 -0.20 10.79
CA ALA A 5 -27.29 -0.26 11.32
C ALA A 5 -28.15 0.82 10.66
N ALA A 6 -29.36 0.45 10.28
CA ALA A 6 -30.36 1.35 9.73
C ALA A 6 -31.70 1.17 10.46
N PRO A 7 -32.46 2.24 10.70
CA PRO A 7 -33.78 2.13 11.33
C PRO A 7 -34.77 1.50 10.35
N LEU A 8 -35.60 0.60 10.87
CA LEU A 8 -36.78 0.09 10.16
C LEU A 8 -37.93 1.05 10.41
N ILE A 9 -38.38 1.75 9.37
CA ILE A 9 -39.52 2.67 9.45
C ILE A 9 -40.76 1.99 8.87
N ILE A 10 -41.84 1.93 9.66
CA ILE A 10 -43.16 1.46 9.23
C ILE A 10 -44.17 2.57 9.55
N ASP A 11 -44.93 3.01 8.55
CA ASP A 11 -45.93 4.09 8.66
C ASP A 11 -45.39 5.39 9.31
N GLY A 12 -44.16 5.77 8.94
CA GLY A 12 -43.49 6.97 9.47
C GLY A 12 -43.01 6.87 10.92
N LYS A 13 -43.13 5.69 11.56
CA LYS A 13 -42.66 5.44 12.92
C LYS A 13 -41.51 4.42 12.92
N ALA A 14 -40.55 4.64 13.81
CA ALA A 14 -39.48 3.68 14.03
C ALA A 14 -40.05 2.39 14.62
N ALA A 15 -39.97 1.30 13.86
CA ALA A 15 -40.49 -0.02 14.20
C ALA A 15 -39.38 -1.00 14.60
N GLY A 16 -38.12 -0.71 14.30
CA GLY A 16 -36.99 -1.55 14.69
C GLY A 16 -35.64 -1.04 14.16
N VAL A 17 -34.62 -1.88 14.30
CA VAL A 17 -33.27 -1.65 13.75
C VAL A 17 -32.87 -2.88 12.96
N VAL A 18 -32.39 -2.66 11.73
CA VAL A 18 -31.72 -3.68 10.93
C VAL A 18 -30.23 -3.46 11.10
N THR A 19 -29.52 -4.51 11.51
CA THR A 19 -28.05 -4.48 11.68
C THR A 19 -27.43 -5.52 10.79
N THR A 20 -26.40 -5.14 10.04
CA THR A 20 -25.50 -6.07 9.34
C THR A 20 -24.14 -6.07 10.02
N CYS A 21 -23.66 -7.24 10.40
CA CYS A 21 -22.32 -7.44 10.96
C CYS A 21 -21.49 -8.21 9.95
N HIS A 22 -20.41 -7.62 9.46
CA HIS A 22 -19.44 -8.29 8.61
C HIS A 22 -18.17 -8.55 9.42
N ASP A 23 -17.78 -9.82 9.50
CA ASP A 23 -16.44 -10.13 9.98
C ASP A 23 -15.43 -9.80 8.87
N VAL A 24 -14.57 -8.82 9.16
CA VAL A 24 -13.51 -8.34 8.27
C VAL A 24 -12.15 -8.51 8.91
N THR A 25 -12.08 -9.22 10.04
CA THR A 25 -10.89 -9.24 10.91
C THR A 25 -9.67 -9.77 10.17
N GLU A 26 -9.80 -10.91 9.48
CA GLU A 26 -8.72 -11.51 8.70
C GLU A 26 -8.23 -10.57 7.57
N ARG A 27 -9.16 -9.98 6.81
CA ARG A 27 -8.82 -9.07 5.71
C ARG A 27 -8.05 -7.85 6.21
N GLU A 28 -8.54 -7.22 7.29
CA GLU A 28 -7.91 -6.04 7.88
C GLU A 28 -6.55 -6.38 8.49
N GLN A 29 -6.39 -7.57 9.06
CA GLN A 29 -5.11 -8.04 9.57
C GLN A 29 -4.08 -8.23 8.46
N LEU A 30 -4.44 -8.96 7.39
CA LEU A 30 -3.56 -9.14 6.23
C LEU A 30 -3.19 -7.80 5.57
N HIS A 31 -4.13 -6.85 5.51
CA HIS A 31 -3.86 -5.53 4.98
C HIS A 31 -2.83 -4.78 5.83
N ARG A 32 -2.99 -4.79 7.16
CA ARG A 32 -2.03 -4.16 8.09
C ARG A 32 -0.67 -4.82 8.06
N GLU A 33 -0.61 -6.14 7.97
CA GLU A 33 0.66 -6.87 7.86
C GLU A 33 1.39 -6.49 6.57
N LEU A 34 0.66 -6.38 5.46
CA LEU A 34 1.22 -5.92 4.19
C LEU A 34 1.72 -4.47 4.27
N GLU A 35 0.92 -3.55 4.82
CA GLU A 35 1.32 -2.15 5.02
C GLU A 35 2.55 -2.02 5.92
N TYR A 36 2.60 -2.82 6.99
CA TYR A 36 3.74 -2.88 7.90
C TYR A 36 5.01 -3.34 7.20
N GLU A 37 4.97 -4.43 6.44
CA GLU A 37 6.14 -4.92 5.70
C GLU A 37 6.56 -3.95 4.58
N GLN A 38 5.62 -3.32 3.87
CA GLN A 38 5.95 -2.30 2.87
C GLN A 38 6.68 -1.11 3.49
N THR A 39 6.14 -0.58 4.60
CA THR A 39 6.75 0.54 5.33
C THR A 39 8.13 0.16 5.86
N ARG A 40 8.26 -1.05 6.41
CA ARG A 40 9.53 -1.56 6.92
C ARG A 40 10.58 -1.67 5.82
N LEU A 41 10.23 -2.23 4.67
CA LEU A 41 11.13 -2.33 3.51
C LEU A 41 11.52 -0.96 2.99
N GLN A 42 10.58 -0.02 2.90
CA GLN A 42 10.86 1.36 2.49
C GLN A 42 11.88 2.02 3.41
N ILE A 43 11.67 1.96 4.73
CA ILE A 43 12.59 2.52 5.72
C ILE A 43 13.99 1.89 5.60
N ILE A 44 14.07 0.57 5.43
CA ILE A 44 15.36 -0.13 5.25
C ILE A 44 16.08 0.40 4.01
N LEU A 45 15.38 0.54 2.88
CA LEU A 45 15.96 1.03 1.63
C LEU A 45 16.40 2.50 1.72
N GLU A 46 15.66 3.33 2.44
CA GLU A 46 15.97 4.75 2.64
C GLU A 46 17.16 4.96 3.58
N GLN A 47 17.26 4.18 4.66
CA GLN A 47 18.30 4.37 5.68
C GLN A 47 19.58 3.59 5.42
N MET A 48 19.59 2.63 4.50
CA MET A 48 20.78 1.82 4.26
C MET A 48 21.90 2.65 3.59
N PRO A 49 23.16 2.50 4.04
CA PRO A 49 24.30 3.24 3.49
C PRO A 49 24.76 2.74 2.10
N SER A 50 24.04 1.78 1.50
CA SER A 50 24.35 1.20 0.19
C SER A 50 23.31 1.62 -0.86
N GLY A 51 23.78 1.84 -2.08
CA GLY A 51 22.90 2.09 -3.23
C GLY A 51 22.25 0.80 -3.73
N VAL A 52 20.93 0.82 -3.90
CA VAL A 52 20.14 -0.27 -4.48
C VAL A 52 19.50 0.22 -5.76
N ILE A 53 19.68 -0.54 -6.83
CA ILE A 53 19.07 -0.29 -8.14
C ILE A 53 18.45 -1.61 -8.61
N ILE A 54 17.16 -1.57 -8.95
CA ILE A 54 16.44 -2.70 -9.54
C ILE A 54 16.04 -2.31 -10.96
N VAL A 55 16.39 -3.15 -11.92
CA VAL A 55 16.05 -2.98 -13.34
C VAL A 55 15.29 -4.19 -13.85
N GLN A 56 14.38 -3.96 -14.81
CA GLN A 56 13.72 -5.04 -15.52
C GLN A 56 14.67 -5.64 -16.56
N ALA A 57 14.88 -6.95 -16.51
CA ALA A 57 15.51 -7.67 -17.61
C ALA A 57 14.48 -8.06 -18.69
N PRO A 58 14.84 -8.03 -19.99
CA PRO A 58 16.12 -7.58 -20.56
C PRO A 58 16.14 -6.08 -20.91
N SER A 59 15.03 -5.36 -20.75
CA SER A 59 14.87 -3.97 -21.22
C SER A 59 15.82 -2.97 -20.56
N GLY A 60 16.38 -3.31 -19.38
CA GLY A 60 17.17 -2.39 -18.58
C GLY A 60 16.35 -1.27 -17.95
N ARG A 61 15.01 -1.33 -18.04
CA ARG A 61 14.13 -0.31 -17.48
C ARG A 61 14.31 -0.23 -15.97
N LEU A 62 14.61 0.96 -15.45
CA LEU A 62 14.68 1.20 -14.01
C LEU A 62 13.30 0.95 -13.38
N ILE A 63 13.25 0.02 -12.43
CA ILE A 63 12.07 -0.26 -11.60
C ILE A 63 12.15 0.56 -10.31
N MET A 64 13.34 0.65 -9.71
CA MET A 64 13.54 1.32 -8.44
C MET A 64 15.01 1.71 -8.28
N ALA A 65 15.24 2.85 -7.65
CA ALA A 65 16.51 3.17 -7.02
C ALA A 65 16.26 3.79 -5.66
N ASN A 66 17.01 3.40 -4.62
CA ASN A 66 16.96 4.10 -3.34
C ASN A 66 17.70 5.45 -3.43
N GLU A 67 17.49 6.32 -2.44
CA GLU A 67 18.11 7.64 -2.43
C GLU A 67 19.64 7.56 -2.45
N GLN A 68 20.21 6.62 -1.68
CA GLN A 68 21.64 6.41 -1.59
C GLN A 68 22.29 6.10 -2.96
N ALA A 69 21.60 5.39 -3.86
CA ALA A 69 22.11 5.13 -5.20
C ALA A 69 22.30 6.43 -6.01
N THR A 70 21.34 7.35 -5.92
CA THR A 70 21.40 8.67 -6.58
C THR A 70 22.55 9.50 -6.02
N GLN A 71 22.74 9.48 -4.70
CA GLN A 71 23.82 10.21 -4.02
C GLN A 71 25.21 9.66 -4.42
N ILE A 72 25.37 8.34 -4.47
CA ILE A 72 26.63 7.68 -4.86
C ILE A 72 26.96 7.97 -6.33
N LEU A 73 26.00 7.79 -7.24
CA LEU A 73 26.23 7.94 -8.67
C LEU A 73 26.28 9.40 -9.15
N LYS A 74 25.83 10.35 -8.32
CA LYS A 74 25.78 11.79 -8.63
C LYS A 74 25.02 12.14 -9.91
N ILE A 75 24.07 11.29 -10.31
CA ILE A 75 23.18 11.50 -11.43
C ILE A 75 21.74 11.19 -10.99
N PRO A 76 20.75 11.97 -11.45
CA PRO A 76 19.35 11.64 -11.21
C PRO A 76 19.00 10.35 -11.95
N LEU A 77 18.55 9.33 -11.20
CA LEU A 77 18.03 8.09 -11.77
C LEU A 77 16.55 8.28 -12.08
N VAL A 78 16.22 8.47 -13.36
CA VAL A 78 14.85 8.68 -13.81
C VAL A 78 14.19 7.34 -14.09
N LEU A 79 12.99 7.13 -13.53
CA LEU A 79 12.13 6.01 -13.91
C LEU A 79 11.68 6.24 -15.36
N ASN A 80 12.31 5.54 -16.30
CA ASN A 80 11.90 5.59 -17.70
C ASN A 80 10.57 4.85 -17.84
N GLU A 81 9.46 5.60 -17.86
CA GLU A 81 8.19 5.06 -18.33
C GLU A 81 8.38 4.61 -19.77
N SER A 82 8.13 3.33 -20.04
CA SER A 82 8.28 2.73 -21.35
C SER A 82 7.56 3.57 -22.41
N TYR A 83 8.29 4.20 -23.32
CA TYR A 83 7.75 4.50 -24.63
C TYR A 83 7.40 3.14 -25.26
N GLY A 84 6.11 2.90 -25.45
CA GLY A 84 5.59 1.75 -26.18
C GLY A 84 6.00 1.76 -27.64
#